data_AF-A0A1I7W3C4-F1
#
_entry.id   AF-A0A1I7W3C4-F1
#
_cell.length_a   1.000
_cell.length_b   1.000
_cell.length_c   1.000
_cell.angle_alpha   90.00
_cell.angle_beta   90.00
_cell.angle_gamma   90.00
#
_symmetry.space_group_name_H-M   'P 1'
#
loop_
_entity.id
_entity.type
_entity.pdbx_description
1 polymer ?
#
loop_
_entity_poly.entity_id
_entity_poly.type
_entity_poly.pdbx_seq_one_letter_code
_entity_poly.pdbx_strand_id
1 'polypeptide(L)'
;MIDCVFIVCSNTPEGESLTISDTSLTLANVHLYKLLNREAQTLEAQSGEHGFESNTAGSLLWELPCCEFDGIWENLIFDDSIKDELLSYVYALVRLSEKNINAAILRVNRLILLHGPPGTGKTSLCKALAQKLAIRFSQKYRRMYFVEINSHGLFSKFFSESGKLIQNMFKQIEELAEDPKALVFVLIDEVESLTIARSALLNRNEPTDAVRAVNAVLTQVDYIRRHSNIFIFTTSNITQSLDEAFTDRTDLSRFVGYPSANAVYTIFRSCIQEMQRVSFDVASLDVGIVEPGPWFSKRCASGPHCEKLMQLSRRASGLSGRCLRQIPVIGYSKLPVDQLSIEQCLDVLEKALEEKLSENVRCLPPESSAR
;
A
#
# COMPACT_ATOMS: atom_id res chain seq x y z
N MET A 1 2.08 -5.39 -31.18
CA MET A 1 3.28 -6.10 -30.70
C MET A 1 3.07 -6.40 -29.23
N ILE A 2 3.46 -7.58 -28.77
CA ILE A 2 3.44 -7.92 -27.33
C ILE A 2 4.80 -7.46 -26.81
N ASP A 3 4.81 -6.43 -25.97
CA ASP A 3 6.07 -5.83 -25.49
C ASP A 3 6.74 -6.69 -24.41
N CYS A 4 5.95 -7.46 -23.66
CA CYS A 4 6.44 -8.37 -22.60
C CYS A 4 5.37 -9.41 -22.24
N VAL A 5 5.80 -10.59 -21.78
CA VAL A 5 4.93 -11.63 -21.18
C VAL A 5 5.41 -11.88 -19.77
N PHE A 6 4.60 -11.52 -18.78
CA PHE A 6 4.87 -11.79 -17.37
C PHE A 6 4.07 -13.01 -16.90
N ILE A 7 4.77 -14.05 -16.45
CA ILE A 7 4.16 -15.21 -15.82
C ILE A 7 4.39 -15.08 -14.32
N VAL A 8 3.32 -14.80 -13.57
CA VAL A 8 3.36 -14.70 -12.10
C VAL A 8 2.56 -15.86 -11.53
N CYS A 9 3.22 -16.81 -10.88
CA CYS A 9 2.57 -17.90 -10.17
C CYS A 9 2.36 -17.49 -8.70
N SER A 10 1.10 -17.48 -8.24
CA SER A 10 0.75 -17.09 -6.87
C SER A 10 0.63 -18.27 -5.90
N ASN A 11 0.91 -19.50 -6.32
CA ASN A 11 0.58 -20.71 -5.55
C ASN A 11 1.74 -21.70 -5.38
N THR A 12 2.98 -21.23 -5.51
CA THR A 12 4.14 -22.10 -5.28
C THR A 12 4.84 -21.80 -3.98
N PRO A 13 5.19 -22.84 -3.19
CA PRO A 13 6.14 -22.69 -2.11
C PRO A 13 7.46 -22.16 -2.69
N GLU A 14 8.03 -21.14 -2.05
CA GLU A 14 9.28 -20.52 -2.49
C GLU A 14 10.38 -21.59 -2.64
N GLY A 15 11.03 -21.69 -3.81
CA GLY A 15 12.15 -22.60 -4.04
C GLY A 15 11.87 -23.86 -4.87
N GLU A 16 10.63 -24.11 -5.34
CA GLU A 16 10.36 -25.16 -6.33
C GLU A 16 10.44 -24.61 -7.77
N SER A 17 11.14 -25.33 -8.66
CA SER A 17 11.14 -25.01 -10.09
C SER A 17 9.79 -25.41 -10.70
N LEU A 18 9.00 -24.42 -11.11
CA LEU A 18 7.80 -24.66 -11.90
C LEU A 18 8.18 -25.02 -13.33
N THR A 19 7.96 -26.27 -13.71
CA THR A 19 7.85 -26.65 -15.11
C THR A 19 6.43 -26.33 -15.60
N ILE A 20 6.31 -25.54 -16.68
CA ILE A 20 5.02 -25.12 -17.27
C ILE A 20 4.09 -26.32 -17.53
N SER A 21 4.65 -27.51 -17.75
CA SER A 21 3.93 -28.78 -17.90
C SER A 21 3.06 -29.17 -16.71
N ASP A 22 3.41 -28.74 -15.49
CA ASP A 22 2.69 -29.11 -14.26
C ASP A 22 1.53 -28.16 -13.93
N THR A 23 1.38 -27.10 -14.73
CA THR A 23 0.33 -26.09 -14.58
C THR A 23 -0.60 -26.10 -15.77
N SER A 24 -1.87 -26.43 -15.55
CA SER A 24 -2.91 -26.25 -16.57
C SER A 24 -3.19 -24.75 -16.76
N LEU A 25 -2.50 -24.12 -17.71
CA LEU A 25 -2.85 -22.78 -18.19
C LEU A 25 -4.22 -22.87 -18.88
N THR A 26 -5.19 -22.17 -18.31
CA THR A 26 -6.55 -22.07 -18.84
C THR A 26 -6.87 -20.59 -19.07
N LEU A 27 -7.89 -20.31 -19.87
CA LEU A 27 -8.40 -18.93 -19.98
C LEU A 27 -8.86 -18.35 -18.62
N ALA A 28 -9.06 -19.19 -17.61
CA ALA A 28 -9.47 -18.75 -16.27
C ALA A 28 -8.31 -18.24 -15.40
N ASN A 29 -7.05 -18.58 -15.70
CA ASN A 29 -5.88 -18.14 -14.93
C ASN A 29 -4.87 -17.31 -15.74
N VAL A 30 -5.16 -17.05 -17.03
CA VAL A 30 -4.39 -16.15 -17.88
C VAL A 30 -5.13 -14.81 -18.01
N HIS A 31 -4.50 -13.72 -17.57
CA HIS A 31 -5.06 -12.38 -17.64
C HIS A 31 -4.25 -11.52 -18.61
N LEU A 32 -4.88 -11.08 -19.68
CA LEU A 32 -4.29 -10.14 -20.65
C LEU A 32 -4.73 -8.73 -20.27
N TYR A 33 -3.77 -7.84 -20.06
CA TYR A 33 -4.02 -6.44 -19.72
C TYR A 33 -3.04 -5.52 -20.42
N LYS A 34 -3.38 -4.23 -20.48
CA LYS A 34 -2.50 -3.16 -20.96
C LYS A 34 -2.35 -2.13 -19.85
N LEU A 35 -1.12 -1.74 -19.56
CA LEU A 35 -0.85 -0.65 -18.64
C LEU A 35 -1.25 0.68 -19.27
N LEU A 36 -2.06 1.43 -18.54
CA LEU A 36 -2.49 2.77 -18.91
C LEU A 36 -1.43 3.78 -18.44
N ASN A 37 -0.88 4.54 -19.38
CA ASN A 37 0.06 5.62 -19.11
C ASN A 37 -0.70 6.96 -19.10
N ARG A 38 -1.50 7.18 -18.05
CA ARG A 38 -2.23 8.42 -17.80
C ARG A 38 -1.91 8.84 -16.37
N GLU A 39 -1.59 10.11 -16.19
CA GLU A 39 -1.38 10.68 -14.86
C GLU A 39 -2.68 10.69 -14.05
N ALA A 40 -2.52 10.72 -12.73
CA ALA A 40 -3.62 10.89 -11.79
C ALA A 40 -4.46 12.14 -12.13
N GLN A 41 -5.76 11.96 -12.28
CA GLN A 41 -6.70 13.07 -12.45
C GLN A 41 -7.07 13.64 -11.09
N THR A 42 -7.11 14.96 -11.00
CA THR A 42 -7.68 15.65 -9.85
C THR A 42 -9.20 15.63 -9.94
N LEU A 43 -9.88 15.12 -8.92
CA LEU A 43 -11.32 15.27 -8.79
C LEU A 43 -11.61 16.65 -8.16
N GLU A 44 -12.01 17.60 -8.99
CA GLU A 44 -12.38 18.94 -8.56
C GLU A 44 -13.78 18.94 -7.95
N ALA A 45 -13.91 19.30 -6.67
CA ALA A 45 -15.21 19.63 -6.11
C ALA A 45 -15.64 21.00 -6.65
N GLN A 46 -16.44 21.02 -7.73
CA GLN A 46 -16.94 22.27 -8.30
C GLN A 46 -17.77 23.03 -7.24
N SER A 47 -17.29 24.22 -6.85
CA SER A 47 -18.10 25.24 -6.19
C SER A 47 -18.76 26.09 -7.27
N GLY A 48 -20.08 26.24 -7.21
CA GLY A 48 -20.82 27.10 -8.14
C GLY A 48 -20.38 28.57 -8.00
N GLU A 49 -20.22 29.21 -9.16
CA GLU A 49 -20.16 30.66 -9.43
C GLU A 49 -19.57 31.56 -8.33
N HIS A 50 -18.26 31.79 -8.37
CA HIS A 50 -17.63 33.11 -8.45
C HIS A 50 -16.10 32.94 -8.47
N GLY A 51 -15.45 33.54 -9.44
CA GLY A 51 -14.00 33.45 -9.62
C GLY A 51 -13.22 34.09 -8.47
N PHE A 52 -12.24 33.36 -7.95
CA PHE A 52 -10.80 33.65 -7.99
C PHE A 52 -10.12 32.59 -7.09
N GLU A 53 -9.23 31.78 -7.69
CA GLU A 53 -8.34 30.78 -7.08
C GLU A 53 -8.96 29.73 -6.13
N SER A 54 -9.50 28.63 -6.68
CA SER A 54 -9.82 27.42 -5.91
C SER A 54 -9.04 26.19 -6.40
N ASN A 55 -7.73 26.33 -6.57
CA ASN A 55 -6.89 25.21 -6.97
C ASN A 55 -6.42 24.43 -5.73
N THR A 56 -7.15 23.41 -5.26
CA THR A 56 -6.50 22.17 -4.82
C THR A 56 -7.45 20.98 -4.65
N ALA A 57 -7.13 19.90 -5.38
CA ALA A 57 -7.63 18.54 -5.26
C ALA A 57 -7.62 18.01 -3.81
N GLY A 58 -8.78 17.57 -3.29
CA GLY A 58 -8.85 16.74 -2.08
C GLY A 58 -8.72 15.24 -2.37
N SER A 59 -8.80 14.86 -3.64
CA SER A 59 -8.73 13.46 -4.08
C SER A 59 -8.14 13.31 -5.48
N LEU A 60 -7.52 12.16 -5.69
CA LEU A 60 -6.85 11.77 -6.94
C LEU A 60 -7.53 10.54 -7.52
N LEU A 61 -7.63 10.47 -8.85
CA LEU A 61 -8.28 9.40 -9.59
C LEU A 61 -7.30 8.76 -10.58
N TRP A 62 -7.19 7.43 -10.56
CA TRP A 62 -6.47 6.64 -11.56
C TRP A 62 -7.41 5.68 -12.26
N GLU A 63 -7.17 5.45 -13.55
CA GLU A 63 -7.72 4.32 -14.29
C GLU A 63 -6.76 3.12 -14.18
N LEU A 64 -7.27 1.96 -13.81
CA LEU A 64 -6.49 0.73 -13.64
C LEU A 64 -6.67 -0.23 -14.83
N PRO A 65 -5.64 -1.04 -15.16
CA PRO A 65 -4.30 -1.06 -14.57
C PRO A 65 -3.42 0.11 -15.08
N CYS A 66 -2.72 0.82 -14.19
CA CYS A 66 -1.86 1.95 -14.56
C CYS A 66 -0.36 1.64 -14.42
N CYS A 67 0.48 2.38 -15.15
CA CYS A 67 1.94 2.26 -15.07
C CYS A 67 2.48 2.62 -13.67
N GLU A 68 1.88 3.61 -13.01
CA GLU A 68 2.32 4.08 -11.69
C GLU A 68 2.23 3.00 -10.60
N PHE A 69 1.27 2.07 -10.73
CA PHE A 69 1.07 0.99 -9.75
C PHE A 69 1.76 -0.32 -10.15
N ASP A 70 2.41 -0.34 -11.31
CA ASP A 70 3.12 -1.52 -11.78
C ASP A 70 4.36 -1.81 -10.91
N GLY A 71 4.62 -3.08 -10.63
CA GLY A 71 5.73 -3.51 -9.77
C GLY A 71 5.58 -3.21 -8.27
N ILE A 72 4.58 -2.45 -7.81
CA ILE A 72 4.42 -2.17 -6.37
C ILE A 72 4.19 -3.46 -5.58
N TRP A 73 3.38 -4.38 -6.11
CA TRP A 73 3.04 -5.63 -5.42
C TRP A 73 4.25 -6.53 -5.13
N GLU A 74 5.14 -6.65 -6.11
CA GLU A 74 6.36 -7.45 -6.06
C GLU A 74 7.37 -6.82 -5.11
N ASN A 75 7.45 -5.49 -5.08
CA ASN A 75 8.38 -4.75 -4.24
C ASN A 75 7.91 -4.59 -2.78
N LEU A 76 6.66 -4.91 -2.47
CA LEU A 76 6.19 -4.97 -1.09
C LEU A 76 6.51 -6.32 -0.47
N ILE A 77 7.46 -6.33 0.46
CA ILE A 77 7.91 -7.53 1.15
C ILE A 77 7.33 -7.55 2.57
N PHE A 78 6.61 -8.63 2.87
CA PHE A 78 6.05 -8.92 4.18
C PHE A 78 6.37 -10.38 4.52
N ASP A 79 6.60 -10.68 5.80
CA ASP A 79 6.89 -12.05 6.25
C ASP A 79 5.63 -12.92 6.31
N ASP A 80 4.49 -12.29 6.58
CA ASP A 80 3.21 -12.97 6.68
C ASP A 80 2.56 -13.12 5.30
N SER A 81 1.66 -14.10 5.18
CA SER A 81 0.75 -14.31 4.03
C SER A 81 -0.27 -13.18 3.82
N ILE A 82 -0.02 -11.98 4.37
CA ILE A 82 -0.93 -10.84 4.34
C ILE A 82 -1.33 -10.46 2.91
N LYS A 83 -0.40 -10.53 1.96
CA LYS A 83 -0.68 -10.26 0.54
C LYS A 83 -1.70 -11.25 -0.01
N ASP A 84 -1.45 -12.53 0.17
CA ASP A 84 -2.31 -13.59 -0.38
C ASP A 84 -3.66 -13.67 0.32
N GLU A 85 -3.69 -13.44 1.64
CA GLU A 85 -4.92 -13.35 2.42
C GLU A 85 -5.77 -12.17 2.00
N LEU A 86 -5.19 -10.97 1.87
CA LEU A 86 -5.90 -9.77 1.41
C LEU A 86 -6.43 -9.97 -0.01
N LEU A 87 -5.58 -10.47 -0.91
CA LEU A 87 -5.96 -10.72 -2.29
C LEU A 87 -7.11 -11.73 -2.37
N SER A 88 -6.98 -12.87 -1.70
CA SER A 88 -8.00 -13.92 -1.69
C SER A 88 -9.32 -13.45 -1.10
N TYR A 89 -9.25 -12.72 0.01
CA TYR A 89 -10.43 -12.20 0.70
C TYR A 89 -11.17 -11.15 -0.14
N VAL A 90 -10.47 -10.14 -0.63
CA VAL A 90 -11.10 -9.08 -1.44
C VAL A 90 -11.56 -9.63 -2.79
N TYR A 91 -10.82 -10.55 -3.40
CA TYR A 91 -11.29 -11.27 -4.59
C TYR A 91 -12.60 -12.02 -4.34
N ALA A 92 -12.73 -12.70 -3.20
CA ALA A 92 -13.98 -13.34 -2.81
C ALA A 92 -15.12 -12.32 -2.58
N LEU A 93 -14.84 -11.18 -1.94
CA LEU A 93 -15.85 -10.13 -1.73
C LEU A 93 -16.36 -9.52 -3.04
N VAL A 94 -15.47 -9.30 -4.03
CA VAL A 94 -15.85 -8.86 -5.38
C VAL A 94 -16.78 -9.90 -6.01
N ARG A 95 -16.39 -11.17 -6.02
CA ARG A 95 -17.21 -12.27 -6.59
C ARG A 95 -18.55 -12.47 -5.86
N LEU A 96 -18.61 -12.25 -4.55
CA LEU A 96 -19.85 -12.33 -3.79
C LEU A 96 -20.77 -11.16 -4.13
N SER A 97 -20.21 -9.96 -4.27
CA SER A 97 -20.98 -8.76 -4.64
C SER A 97 -21.60 -8.86 -6.03
N GLU A 98 -21.00 -9.63 -6.95
CA GLU A 98 -21.59 -9.95 -8.26
C GLU A 98 -22.86 -10.80 -8.18
N LYS A 99 -23.01 -11.61 -7.13
CA LYS A 99 -24.10 -12.59 -7.02
C LYS A 99 -25.36 -12.03 -6.35
N ASN A 100 -25.45 -10.70 -6.19
CA ASN A 100 -26.55 -10.02 -5.50
C ASN A 100 -26.91 -10.70 -4.17
N ILE A 101 -25.88 -11.01 -3.38
CA ILE A 101 -26.06 -11.69 -2.09
C ILE A 101 -26.96 -10.87 -1.16
N ASN A 102 -27.75 -11.57 -0.35
CA ASN A 102 -28.52 -10.91 0.69
C ASN A 102 -27.57 -10.48 1.83
N ALA A 103 -27.30 -9.17 1.89
CA ALA A 103 -26.41 -8.57 2.89
C ALA A 103 -26.90 -8.75 4.34
N ALA A 104 -28.18 -9.08 4.55
CA ALA A 104 -28.72 -9.39 5.88
C ALA A 104 -28.33 -10.79 6.38
N ILE A 105 -27.98 -11.71 5.47
CA ILE A 105 -27.55 -13.07 5.81
C ILE A 105 -26.02 -13.14 5.81
N LEU A 106 -25.39 -12.61 4.75
CA LEU A 106 -23.93 -12.53 4.63
C LEU A 106 -23.51 -11.08 4.80
N ARG A 107 -22.85 -10.78 5.93
CA ARG A 107 -22.32 -9.45 6.21
C ARG A 107 -21.18 -9.15 5.23
N VAL A 108 -21.45 -8.28 4.25
CA VAL A 108 -20.47 -7.78 3.29
C VAL A 108 -20.57 -6.26 3.26
N ASN A 109 -19.66 -5.61 3.98
CA ASN A 109 -19.57 -4.17 4.13
C ASN A 109 -18.74 -3.49 3.03
N ARG A 110 -17.90 -4.24 2.30
CA ARG A 110 -16.96 -3.78 1.27
C ARG A 110 -15.96 -2.75 1.80
N LEU A 111 -15.59 -2.87 3.07
CA LEU A 111 -14.68 -1.95 3.74
C LEU A 111 -13.55 -2.74 4.39
N ILE A 112 -12.31 -2.46 3.98
CA ILE A 112 -11.09 -3.10 4.47
C ILE A 112 -10.25 -2.05 5.20
N LEU A 113 -9.72 -2.41 6.36
CA LEU A 113 -8.85 -1.58 7.18
C LEU A 113 -7.46 -2.20 7.28
N LEU A 114 -6.44 -1.42 6.94
CA LEU A 114 -5.05 -1.71 7.25
C LEU A 114 -4.56 -0.72 8.31
N HIS A 115 -4.05 -1.20 9.43
CA HIS A 115 -3.55 -0.34 10.51
C HIS A 115 -2.17 -0.77 10.98
N GLY A 116 -1.40 0.12 11.61
CA GLY A 116 -0.04 -0.16 12.05
C GLY A 116 0.88 1.05 11.93
N PRO A 117 2.16 0.96 12.28
CA PRO A 117 3.04 2.13 12.33
C PRO A 117 3.22 2.81 10.96
N PRO A 118 3.58 4.10 10.93
CA PRO A 118 3.79 4.82 9.68
C PRO A 118 4.98 4.26 8.89
N GLY A 119 4.89 4.33 7.56
CA GLY A 119 5.96 3.89 6.65
C GLY A 119 6.08 2.37 6.45
N THR A 120 5.10 1.57 6.89
CA THR A 120 5.05 0.12 6.66
C THR A 120 4.41 -0.30 5.32
N GLY A 121 4.04 0.66 4.46
CA GLY A 121 3.56 0.37 3.11
C GLY A 121 2.05 0.12 2.99
N LYS A 122 1.24 0.50 3.98
CA LYS A 122 -0.24 0.32 3.96
C LYS A 122 -0.91 0.93 2.71
N THR A 123 -0.65 2.22 2.43
CA THR A 123 -1.16 2.93 1.24
C THR A 123 -0.71 2.24 -0.05
N SER A 124 0.56 1.87 -0.14
CA SER A 124 1.12 1.15 -1.29
C SER A 124 0.49 -0.23 -1.47
N LEU A 125 0.18 -0.94 -0.37
CA LEU A 125 -0.47 -2.24 -0.40
C LEU A 125 -1.90 -2.14 -0.94
N CYS A 126 -2.66 -1.11 -0.57
CA CYS A 126 -3.98 -0.84 -1.15
C CYS A 126 -3.90 -0.61 -2.68
N LYS A 127 -2.95 0.22 -3.13
CA LYS A 127 -2.71 0.50 -4.57
C LYS A 127 -2.34 -0.77 -5.34
N ALA A 128 -1.41 -1.54 -4.79
CA ALA A 128 -0.96 -2.80 -5.38
C ALA A 128 -2.08 -3.86 -5.42
N LEU A 129 -2.88 -3.97 -4.36
CA LEU A 129 -4.02 -4.87 -4.30
C LEU A 129 -5.07 -4.51 -5.35
N ALA A 130 -5.42 -3.22 -5.48
CA ALA A 130 -6.34 -2.73 -6.51
C ALA A 130 -5.83 -3.04 -7.92
N GLN A 131 -4.54 -2.84 -8.20
CA GLN A 131 -3.90 -3.20 -9.47
C GLN A 131 -4.05 -4.71 -9.76
N LYS A 132 -3.74 -5.59 -8.78
CA LYS A 132 -3.84 -7.04 -8.95
C LYS A 132 -5.28 -7.52 -9.14
N LEU A 133 -6.25 -6.87 -8.51
CA LEU A 133 -7.68 -7.14 -8.69
C LEU A 133 -8.15 -6.66 -10.07
N ALA A 134 -7.76 -5.45 -10.50
CA ALA A 134 -8.11 -4.92 -11.82
C ALA A 134 -7.63 -5.84 -12.95
N ILE A 135 -6.40 -6.37 -12.85
CA ILE A 135 -5.89 -7.36 -13.81
C ILE A 135 -6.75 -8.63 -13.80
N ARG A 136 -7.06 -9.16 -12.62
CA ARG A 136 -7.85 -10.41 -12.46
C ARG A 136 -9.30 -10.29 -12.94
N PHE A 137 -9.89 -9.11 -12.81
CA PHE A 137 -11.28 -8.85 -13.21
C PHE A 137 -11.40 -8.08 -14.53
N SER A 138 -10.32 -7.92 -15.29
CA SER A 138 -10.27 -7.23 -16.59
C SER A 138 -11.23 -7.78 -17.65
N GLN A 139 -11.54 -9.07 -17.60
CA GLN A 139 -12.51 -9.70 -18.51
C GLN A 139 -13.96 -9.32 -18.19
N LYS A 140 -14.21 -8.87 -16.95
CA LYS A 140 -15.54 -8.62 -16.42
C LYS A 140 -15.87 -7.13 -16.40
N TYR A 141 -14.98 -6.34 -15.79
CA TYR A 141 -15.13 -4.89 -15.73
C TYR A 141 -14.37 -4.28 -16.89
N ARG A 142 -15.04 -3.42 -17.65
CA ARG A 142 -14.43 -2.70 -18.77
C ARG A 142 -13.54 -1.56 -18.28
N ARG A 143 -13.91 -0.97 -17.14
CA ARG A 143 -13.20 0.15 -16.53
C ARG A 143 -13.01 -0.14 -15.05
N MET A 144 -11.84 0.19 -14.53
CA MET A 144 -11.55 0.09 -13.11
C MET A 144 -10.93 1.39 -12.67
N TYR A 145 -11.35 1.90 -11.54
CA TYR A 145 -10.92 3.18 -11.02
C TYR A 145 -10.33 3.00 -9.62
N PHE A 146 -9.30 3.77 -9.32
CA PHE A 146 -8.77 3.94 -7.97
C PHE A 146 -8.92 5.40 -7.59
N VAL A 147 -9.59 5.69 -6.48
CA VAL A 147 -9.75 7.04 -5.95
C VAL A 147 -9.01 7.12 -4.63
N GLU A 148 -8.02 7.98 -4.52
CA GLU A 148 -7.31 8.25 -3.25
C GLU A 148 -7.81 9.54 -2.64
N ILE A 149 -8.26 9.44 -1.40
CA ILE A 149 -8.75 10.53 -0.60
C ILE A 149 -7.77 10.72 0.56
N ASN A 150 -7.04 11.83 0.56
CA ASN A 150 -6.11 12.15 1.65
C ASN A 150 -6.85 12.88 2.77
N SER A 151 -7.02 12.23 3.93
CA SER A 151 -7.77 12.79 5.05
C SER A 151 -7.12 14.06 5.65
N HIS A 152 -5.79 14.15 5.76
CA HIS A 152 -5.12 15.34 6.29
C HIS A 152 -5.39 16.60 5.45
N GLY A 153 -5.40 16.44 4.12
CA GLY A 153 -5.77 17.50 3.17
C GLY A 153 -7.26 17.83 3.20
N LEU A 154 -8.12 16.82 3.40
CA LEU A 154 -9.56 17.02 3.53
C LEU A 154 -9.94 17.79 4.80
N PHE A 155 -9.42 17.46 5.98
CA PHE A 155 -9.97 18.10 7.18
C PHE A 155 -9.52 19.56 7.29
N SER A 156 -8.22 19.83 7.17
CA SER A 156 -7.65 21.19 7.29
C SER A 156 -8.37 22.26 6.45
N LYS A 157 -8.84 21.91 5.24
CA LYS A 157 -9.51 22.84 4.31
C LYS A 157 -11.04 22.83 4.41
N PHE A 158 -11.65 21.70 4.76
CA PHE A 158 -13.11 21.56 4.77
C PHE A 158 -13.73 21.98 6.11
N PHE A 159 -12.89 22.31 7.10
CA PHE A 159 -13.28 23.06 8.29
C PHE A 159 -13.79 24.47 7.99
N SER A 160 -13.30 25.12 6.93
CA SER A 160 -13.69 26.48 6.56
C SER A 160 -14.81 26.55 5.54
N GLU A 161 -14.96 25.56 4.66
CA GLU A 161 -15.92 25.57 3.54
C GLU A 161 -16.74 24.27 3.37
N SER A 162 -17.65 24.01 4.32
CA SER A 162 -18.90 23.24 4.16
C SER A 162 -18.87 21.76 3.74
N GLY A 163 -19.72 20.94 4.38
CA GLY A 163 -19.98 19.54 3.99
C GLY A 163 -20.52 19.33 2.56
N LYS A 164 -20.82 20.40 1.81
CA LYS A 164 -21.20 20.32 0.39
C LYS A 164 -20.06 19.82 -0.49
N LEU A 165 -18.81 20.23 -0.21
CA LEU A 165 -17.65 19.77 -0.99
C LEU A 165 -17.41 18.27 -0.78
N ILE A 166 -17.59 17.78 0.46
CA ILE A 166 -17.55 16.34 0.77
C ILE A 166 -18.64 15.61 -0.03
N GLN A 167 -19.88 16.10 0.00
CA GLN A 167 -20.97 15.51 -0.78
C GLN A 167 -20.67 15.48 -2.28
N ASN A 168 -20.16 16.57 -2.85
CA ASN A 168 -19.83 16.64 -4.28
C ASN A 168 -18.72 15.65 -4.67
N MET A 169 -17.68 15.51 -3.84
CA MET A 169 -16.61 14.52 -4.06
C MET A 169 -17.16 13.09 -4.05
N PHE A 170 -17.94 12.71 -3.04
CA PHE A 170 -18.53 11.37 -2.98
C PHE A 170 -19.55 11.11 -4.09
N LYS A 171 -20.25 12.16 -4.56
CA LYS A 171 -21.12 12.08 -5.73
C LYS A 171 -20.34 11.76 -7.01
N GLN A 172 -19.16 12.37 -7.22
CA GLN A 172 -18.31 12.02 -8.38
C GLN A 172 -17.84 10.56 -8.33
N ILE A 173 -17.54 10.04 -7.13
CA ILE A 173 -17.19 8.62 -6.93
C ILE A 173 -18.38 7.72 -7.28
N GLU A 174 -19.59 8.11 -6.89
CA GLU A 174 -20.82 7.41 -7.25
C GLU A 174 -21.08 7.43 -8.76
N GLU A 175 -20.88 8.58 -9.43
CA GLU A 175 -21.01 8.72 -10.89
C GLU A 175 -20.06 7.76 -11.64
N LEU A 176 -18.86 7.48 -11.13
CA LEU A 176 -17.97 6.46 -11.68
C LEU A 176 -18.53 5.03 -11.56
N ALA A 177 -19.31 4.77 -10.50
CA ALA A 177 -19.92 3.48 -10.21
C ALA A 177 -21.28 3.28 -10.88
N GLU A 178 -21.88 4.31 -11.48
CA GLU A 178 -23.13 4.18 -12.25
C GLU A 178 -22.99 3.24 -13.46
N ASP A 179 -21.80 3.13 -14.06
CA ASP A 179 -21.51 2.10 -15.08
C ASP A 179 -21.40 0.73 -14.37
N PRO A 180 -22.34 -0.22 -14.59
CA PRO A 180 -22.27 -1.54 -13.96
C PRO A 180 -21.09 -2.38 -14.44
N LYS A 181 -20.41 -1.96 -15.53
CA LYS A 181 -19.14 -2.53 -15.99
C LYS A 181 -17.92 -1.76 -15.49
N ALA A 182 -18.10 -0.82 -14.56
CA ALA A 182 -17.02 -0.20 -13.81
C ALA A 182 -16.88 -0.82 -12.41
N LEU A 183 -15.65 -0.92 -11.92
CA LEU A 183 -15.30 -1.29 -10.55
C LEU A 183 -14.49 -0.16 -9.93
N VAL A 184 -14.90 0.35 -8.79
CA VAL A 184 -14.27 1.50 -8.13
C VAL A 184 -13.67 1.07 -6.80
N PHE A 185 -12.37 1.31 -6.65
CA PHE A 185 -11.66 1.19 -5.39
C PHE A 185 -11.44 2.59 -4.80
N VAL A 186 -11.88 2.81 -3.57
CA VAL A 186 -11.73 4.08 -2.87
C VAL A 186 -10.79 3.89 -1.69
N LEU A 187 -9.65 4.56 -1.69
CA LEU A 187 -8.73 4.61 -0.57
C LEU A 187 -9.00 5.88 0.25
N ILE A 188 -9.25 5.72 1.55
CA ILE A 188 -9.25 6.81 2.53
C ILE A 188 -8.01 6.64 3.39
N ASP A 189 -7.01 7.50 3.17
CA ASP A 189 -5.74 7.41 3.89
C ASP A 189 -5.77 8.15 5.23
N GLU A 190 -5.02 7.66 6.20
CA GLU A 190 -4.81 8.24 7.54
C GLU A 190 -6.13 8.50 8.31
N VAL A 191 -7.02 7.50 8.35
CA VAL A 191 -8.34 7.61 8.98
C VAL A 191 -8.30 7.92 10.48
N GLU A 192 -7.15 7.78 11.15
CA GLU A 192 -6.98 8.22 12.53
C GLU A 192 -7.24 9.71 12.73
N SER A 193 -6.98 10.53 11.70
CA SER A 193 -7.25 11.97 11.75
C SER A 193 -8.74 12.24 12.01
N LEU A 194 -9.62 11.38 11.46
CA LEU A 194 -11.07 11.38 11.70
C LEU A 194 -11.39 11.07 13.16
N THR A 195 -10.80 9.98 13.66
CA THR A 195 -11.10 9.45 14.98
C THR A 195 -10.58 10.34 16.10
N ILE A 196 -9.35 10.87 15.96
CA ILE A 196 -8.73 11.78 16.93
C ILE A 196 -9.49 13.11 16.96
N ALA A 197 -9.86 13.67 15.79
CA ALA A 197 -10.67 14.88 15.76
C ALA A 197 -12.00 14.65 16.48
N ARG A 198 -12.67 13.52 16.22
CA ARG A 198 -13.93 13.17 16.89
C ARG A 198 -13.77 13.03 18.41
N SER A 199 -12.75 12.32 18.91
CA SER A 199 -12.57 12.08 20.35
C SER A 199 -12.13 13.32 21.13
N ALA A 200 -11.19 14.12 20.58
CA ALA A 200 -10.71 15.35 21.21
C ALA A 200 -11.81 16.40 21.41
N LEU A 201 -12.84 16.37 20.56
CA LEU A 201 -13.91 17.37 20.51
C LEU A 201 -15.14 16.96 21.32
N LEU A 202 -15.41 15.65 21.44
CA LEU A 202 -16.39 15.13 22.40
C LEU A 202 -16.00 15.47 23.84
N ASN A 203 -14.70 15.48 24.16
CA ASN A 203 -14.19 15.85 25.49
C ASN A 203 -14.28 17.36 25.80
N ARG A 204 -14.60 18.20 24.80
CA ARG A 204 -14.69 19.67 24.95
C ARG A 204 -16.13 20.19 25.12
N ASN A 205 -17.15 19.31 25.17
CA ASN A 205 -18.57 19.65 25.33
C ASN A 205 -19.18 20.64 24.30
N GLU A 206 -18.46 21.00 23.23
CA GLU A 206 -18.98 21.79 22.11
C GLU A 206 -18.93 20.98 20.80
N PRO A 207 -20.07 20.75 20.12
CA PRO A 207 -20.09 20.14 18.80
C PRO A 207 -19.57 21.15 17.77
N THR A 208 -18.26 21.11 17.56
CA THR A 208 -17.54 21.88 16.55
C THR A 208 -17.82 21.35 15.14
N ASP A 209 -17.61 22.20 14.13
CA ASP A 209 -17.81 21.84 12.72
C ASP A 209 -16.97 20.64 12.25
N ALA A 210 -15.90 20.30 12.99
CA ALA A 210 -15.14 19.06 12.83
C ALA A 210 -15.98 17.81 12.92
N VAL A 211 -16.77 17.72 13.99
CA VAL A 211 -17.48 16.48 14.33
C VAL A 211 -18.58 16.28 13.29
N ARG A 212 -19.17 17.37 12.80
CA ARG A 212 -20.10 17.36 11.68
C ARG A 212 -19.42 16.92 10.38
N ALA A 213 -18.23 17.41 10.07
CA ALA A 213 -17.48 17.01 8.87
C ALA A 213 -17.09 15.52 8.91
N VAL A 214 -16.58 15.02 10.05
CA VAL A 214 -16.24 13.60 10.25
C VAL A 214 -17.48 12.73 10.10
N ASN A 215 -18.59 13.07 10.75
CA ASN A 215 -19.84 12.33 10.61
C ASN A 215 -20.39 12.38 9.18
N ALA A 216 -20.20 13.48 8.46
CA ALA A 216 -20.56 13.58 7.04
C ALA A 216 -19.75 12.61 6.19
N VAL A 217 -18.43 12.52 6.38
CA VAL A 217 -17.58 11.53 5.68
C VAL A 217 -18.00 10.11 6.01
N LEU A 218 -18.21 9.77 7.28
CA LEU A 218 -18.66 8.43 7.67
C LEU A 218 -20.03 8.09 7.06
N THR A 219 -20.95 9.05 7.01
CA THR A 219 -22.25 8.89 6.37
C THR A 219 -22.12 8.64 4.87
N GLN A 220 -21.21 9.35 4.20
CA GLN A 220 -20.95 9.15 2.78
C GLN A 220 -20.29 7.80 2.50
N VAL A 221 -19.33 7.38 3.33
CA VAL A 221 -18.74 6.02 3.29
C VAL A 221 -19.82 4.95 3.44
N ASP A 222 -20.73 5.12 4.41
CA ASP A 222 -21.87 4.23 4.63
C ASP A 222 -22.87 4.23 3.46
N TYR A 223 -22.91 5.31 2.67
CA TYR A 223 -23.75 5.45 1.49
C TYR A 223 -23.13 4.77 0.27
N ILE A 224 -21.88 5.11 -0.10
CA ILE A 224 -21.24 4.59 -1.31
C ILE A 224 -20.96 3.08 -1.24
N ARG A 225 -20.73 2.51 -0.05
CA ARG A 225 -20.49 1.06 0.10
C ARG A 225 -21.70 0.17 -0.20
N ARG A 226 -22.88 0.77 -0.38
CA ARG A 226 -24.10 0.06 -0.80
C ARG A 226 -24.04 -0.37 -2.26
N HIS A 227 -23.25 0.33 -3.08
CA HIS A 227 -22.99 -0.03 -4.46
C HIS A 227 -22.14 -1.31 -4.49
N SER A 228 -22.57 -2.32 -5.24
CA SER A 228 -21.92 -3.63 -5.28
C SER A 228 -20.55 -3.62 -5.98
N ASN A 229 -20.28 -2.55 -6.74
CA ASN A 229 -19.05 -2.30 -7.48
C ASN A 229 -18.17 -1.20 -6.85
N ILE A 230 -18.41 -0.82 -5.59
CA ILE A 230 -17.52 0.07 -4.82
C ILE A 230 -16.90 -0.70 -3.67
N PHE A 231 -15.57 -0.63 -3.57
CA PHE A 231 -14.78 -1.23 -2.48
C PHE A 231 -13.94 -0.15 -1.82
N ILE A 232 -13.97 -0.10 -0.49
CA ILE A 232 -13.30 0.94 0.28
C ILE A 232 -12.12 0.34 1.03
N PHE A 233 -10.93 0.86 0.75
CA PHE A 233 -9.72 0.63 1.52
C PHE A 233 -9.51 1.79 2.47
N THR A 234 -9.07 1.48 3.69
CA THR A 234 -8.82 2.47 4.73
C THR A 234 -7.51 2.16 5.39
N THR A 235 -6.71 3.17 5.67
CA THR A 235 -5.38 3.00 6.26
C THR A 235 -5.25 3.86 7.51
N SER A 236 -4.60 3.32 8.54
CA SER A 236 -4.33 4.07 9.77
C SER A 236 -2.94 3.88 10.35
N ASN A 237 -2.34 4.97 10.86
CA ASN A 237 -1.05 4.92 11.54
C ASN A 237 -1.13 4.56 13.03
N ILE A 238 -2.34 4.42 13.59
CA ILE A 238 -2.52 3.97 14.97
C ILE A 238 -2.29 2.45 15.03
N THR A 239 -1.44 2.02 15.97
CA THR A 239 -1.14 0.60 16.20
C THR A 239 -2.19 -0.11 17.05
N GLN A 240 -2.89 0.65 17.90
CA GLN A 240 -4.07 0.21 18.64
C GLN A 240 -5.32 0.16 17.73
N SER A 241 -6.40 -0.46 18.19
CA SER A 241 -7.67 -0.45 17.47
C SER A 241 -8.19 0.98 17.34
N LEU A 242 -8.62 1.35 16.12
CA LEU A 242 -9.48 2.52 15.92
C LEU A 242 -10.78 2.37 16.73
N ASP A 243 -11.54 3.46 16.86
CA ASP A 243 -12.85 3.47 17.53
C ASP A 243 -13.72 2.27 17.08
N GLU A 244 -14.43 1.66 18.04
CA GLU A 244 -15.28 0.49 17.86
C GLU A 244 -16.27 0.69 16.70
N ALA A 245 -16.81 1.91 16.59
CA ALA A 245 -17.70 2.28 15.49
C ALA A 245 -17.07 2.09 14.10
N PHE A 246 -15.78 2.37 13.93
CA PHE A 246 -15.12 2.20 12.64
C PHE A 246 -14.76 0.72 12.40
N THR A 247 -14.24 0.06 13.43
CA THR A 247 -13.86 -1.35 13.39
C THR A 247 -15.07 -2.25 13.04
N ASP A 248 -16.24 -1.96 13.61
CA ASP A 248 -17.49 -2.66 13.29
C ASP A 248 -17.94 -2.52 11.83
N ARG A 249 -17.50 -1.49 11.12
CA ARG A 249 -17.86 -1.32 9.70
C ARG A 249 -16.94 -2.12 8.76
N THR A 250 -15.83 -2.64 9.26
CA THR A 250 -14.84 -3.35 8.45
C THR A 250 -15.23 -4.82 8.26
N ASP A 251 -15.07 -5.33 7.05
CA ASP A 251 -15.12 -6.78 6.79
C ASP A 251 -13.81 -7.46 7.22
N LEU A 252 -12.71 -6.73 7.08
CA LEU A 252 -11.37 -7.19 7.39
C LEU A 252 -10.55 -6.05 7.96
N SER A 253 -9.99 -6.28 9.15
CA SER A 253 -8.98 -5.42 9.77
C SER A 253 -7.66 -6.18 9.84
N ARG A 254 -6.60 -5.63 9.26
CA ARG A 254 -5.26 -6.23 9.27
C ARG A 254 -4.21 -5.26 9.80
N PHE A 255 -3.43 -5.75 10.75
CA PHE A 255 -2.25 -5.06 11.27
C PHE A 255 -1.06 -5.26 10.32
N VAL A 256 -0.39 -4.18 9.95
CA VAL A 256 0.81 -4.16 9.11
C VAL A 256 1.97 -3.59 9.92
N GLY A 257 2.74 -4.50 10.54
CA GLY A 257 3.86 -4.17 11.41
C GLY A 257 5.15 -3.80 10.67
N TYR A 258 6.22 -3.61 11.44
CA TYR A 258 7.57 -3.51 10.89
C TYR A 258 8.00 -4.85 10.29
N PRO A 259 8.79 -4.85 9.20
CA PRO A 259 9.29 -6.08 8.59
C PRO A 259 10.23 -6.83 9.55
N SER A 260 10.19 -8.16 9.53
CA SER A 260 11.16 -9.00 10.23
C SER A 260 12.54 -8.89 9.58
N ALA A 261 13.57 -9.40 10.27
CA ALA A 261 14.92 -9.45 9.72
C ALA A 261 14.99 -10.18 8.35
N ASN A 262 14.08 -11.13 8.07
CA ASN A 262 14.03 -11.82 6.78
C ASN A 262 13.46 -10.92 5.69
N ALA A 263 12.31 -10.27 5.92
CA ALA A 263 11.79 -9.27 4.99
C ALA A 263 12.77 -8.12 4.76
N VAL A 264 13.46 -7.65 5.81
CA VAL A 264 14.52 -6.64 5.71
C VAL A 264 15.66 -7.12 4.80
N TYR A 265 16.10 -8.37 4.95
CA TYR A 265 17.13 -8.97 4.10
C TYR A 265 16.72 -8.93 2.63
N THR A 266 15.50 -9.36 2.31
CA THR A 266 14.97 -9.34 0.94
C THR A 266 14.86 -7.91 0.40
N ILE A 267 14.44 -6.94 1.23
CA ILE A 267 14.41 -5.52 0.86
C ILE A 267 15.83 -5.03 0.52
N PHE A 268 16.80 -5.21 1.41
CA PHE A 268 18.16 -4.75 1.16
C PHE A 268 18.81 -5.46 -0.03
N ARG A 269 18.56 -6.76 -0.21
CA ARG A 269 18.99 -7.50 -1.39
C ARG A 269 18.45 -6.85 -2.67
N SER A 270 17.14 -6.55 -2.72
CA SER A 270 16.52 -5.89 -3.88
C SER A 270 17.15 -4.52 -4.16
N CYS A 271 17.48 -3.77 -3.11
CA CYS A 271 18.17 -2.49 -3.24
C CYS A 271 19.60 -2.63 -3.76
N ILE A 272 20.36 -3.64 -3.29
CA ILE A 272 21.72 -3.91 -3.78
C ILE A 272 21.68 -4.30 -5.25
N GLN A 273 20.76 -5.19 -5.64
CA GLN A 273 20.58 -5.59 -7.03
C GLN A 273 20.24 -4.39 -7.93
N GLU A 274 19.39 -3.48 -7.46
CA GLU A 274 19.05 -2.27 -8.20
C GLU A 274 20.24 -1.29 -8.30
N MET A 275 21.00 -1.11 -7.22
CA MET A 275 22.24 -0.30 -7.28
C MET A 275 23.24 -0.89 -8.27
N GLN A 276 23.45 -2.21 -8.27
CA GLN A 276 24.33 -2.88 -9.23
C GLN A 276 23.81 -2.74 -10.67
N ARG A 277 22.50 -2.86 -10.89
CA ARG A 277 21.87 -2.70 -12.20
C ARG A 277 22.06 -1.30 -12.77
N VAL A 278 22.06 -0.27 -11.92
CA VAL A 278 22.29 1.13 -12.34
C VAL A 278 23.79 1.41 -12.53
N SER A 279 24.67 0.73 -11.77
CA SER A 279 26.12 0.91 -11.82
C SER A 279 26.86 0.12 -12.91
N PHE A 280 26.29 -0.97 -13.44
CA PHE A 280 26.92 -1.82 -14.47
C PHE A 280 26.10 -1.90 -15.76
N ASP A 281 26.81 -2.06 -16.89
CA ASP A 281 26.21 -2.59 -18.11
C ASP A 281 25.81 -4.06 -17.87
N VAL A 282 24.59 -4.42 -18.26
CA VAL A 282 23.76 -5.58 -17.85
C VAL A 282 24.44 -6.98 -17.86
N ALA A 283 25.65 -7.11 -18.39
CA ALA A 283 26.36 -8.38 -18.60
C ALA A 283 27.08 -8.98 -17.38
N SER A 284 27.19 -8.26 -16.23
CA SER A 284 27.93 -8.76 -15.05
C SER A 284 27.26 -8.47 -13.72
N LEU A 285 25.97 -8.80 -13.57
CA LEU A 285 25.37 -8.89 -12.24
C LEU A 285 25.98 -10.09 -11.51
N ASP A 286 26.89 -9.83 -10.58
CA ASP A 286 27.32 -10.84 -9.62
C ASP A 286 26.18 -11.09 -8.63
N VAL A 287 25.53 -12.26 -8.75
CA VAL A 287 24.35 -12.65 -7.94
C VAL A 287 24.81 -13.41 -6.69
N GLY A 288 25.85 -12.91 -6.01
CA GLY A 288 26.42 -13.53 -4.80
C GLY A 288 25.49 -13.53 -3.58
N ILE A 289 24.34 -12.85 -3.66
CA ILE A 289 23.31 -12.78 -2.61
C ILE A 289 22.10 -13.61 -3.05
N VAL A 290 21.91 -14.76 -2.40
CA VAL A 290 20.83 -15.73 -2.69
C VAL A 290 19.59 -15.39 -1.86
N GLU A 291 18.39 -15.71 -2.36
CA GLU A 291 17.17 -15.57 -1.56
C GLU A 291 17.19 -16.50 -0.34
N PRO A 292 16.73 -16.05 0.83
CA PRO A 292 16.51 -16.95 1.93
C PRO A 292 15.39 -17.91 1.48
N GLY A 293 15.70 -19.21 1.38
CA GLY A 293 14.67 -20.21 1.13
C GLY A 293 13.55 -20.16 2.17
N PRO A 294 12.42 -20.86 1.93
CA PRO A 294 11.14 -20.70 2.65
C PRO A 294 11.23 -20.93 4.16
N TRP A 295 12.31 -21.59 4.58
CA TRP A 295 12.73 -21.73 5.95
C TRP A 295 14.23 -21.41 5.91
N PHE A 296 14.76 -20.70 6.90
CA PHE A 296 16.19 -20.72 7.22
C PHE A 296 16.60 -22.13 7.68
N SER A 297 16.26 -23.17 6.93
CA SER A 297 16.98 -24.42 6.93
C SER A 297 18.40 -24.07 6.51
N LYS A 298 19.38 -24.57 7.25
CA LYS A 298 20.81 -24.25 7.20
C LYS A 298 21.51 -24.37 5.82
N ARG A 299 20.79 -24.47 4.71
CA ARG A 299 21.28 -24.85 3.38
C ARG A 299 21.27 -23.74 2.31
N CYS A 300 20.56 -22.62 2.46
CA CYS A 300 20.30 -21.72 1.32
C CYS A 300 20.74 -20.25 1.47
N ALA A 301 21.84 -19.96 2.17
CA ALA A 301 22.51 -18.63 2.16
C ALA A 301 23.91 -18.70 2.78
N SER A 302 24.77 -19.59 2.31
CA SER A 302 26.02 -19.99 3.01
C SER A 302 27.26 -19.12 2.68
N GLY A 303 27.08 -17.93 2.11
CA GLY A 303 28.18 -17.06 1.65
C GLY A 303 28.48 -15.90 2.61
N PRO A 304 29.72 -15.35 2.60
CA PRO A 304 30.11 -14.24 3.48
C PRO A 304 29.24 -12.99 3.27
N HIS A 305 28.87 -12.69 2.02
CA HIS A 305 27.96 -11.59 1.68
C HIS A 305 26.55 -11.79 2.25
N CYS A 306 26.04 -13.03 2.24
CA CYS A 306 24.73 -13.35 2.78
C CYS A 306 24.71 -13.22 4.31
N GLU A 307 25.75 -13.68 4.98
CA GLU A 307 25.88 -13.56 6.44
C GLU A 307 26.01 -12.09 6.87
N LYS A 308 26.84 -11.31 6.17
CA LYS A 308 26.97 -9.87 6.41
C LYS A 308 25.63 -9.15 6.20
N LEU A 309 24.93 -9.42 5.10
CA LEU A 309 23.62 -8.80 4.83
C LEU A 309 22.58 -9.19 5.90
N MET A 310 22.56 -10.44 6.35
CA MET A 310 21.67 -10.90 7.42
C MET A 310 21.99 -10.21 8.76
N GLN A 311 23.27 -10.00 9.07
CA GLN A 311 23.68 -9.23 10.25
C GLN A 311 23.18 -7.79 10.18
N LEU A 312 23.33 -7.12 9.03
CA LEU A 312 22.79 -5.78 8.80
C LEU A 312 21.27 -5.76 8.93
N SER A 313 20.60 -6.79 8.42
CA SER A 313 19.14 -6.91 8.48
C SER A 313 18.62 -7.05 9.90
N ARG A 314 19.30 -7.84 10.74
CA ARG A 314 19.00 -7.95 12.18
C ARG A 314 19.21 -6.62 12.89
N ARG A 315 20.28 -5.88 12.59
CA ARG A 315 20.54 -4.54 13.15
C ARG A 315 19.50 -3.50 12.73
N ALA A 316 18.93 -3.64 11.55
CA ALA A 316 17.90 -2.76 11.01
C ALA A 316 16.47 -3.12 11.45
N SER A 317 16.30 -4.11 12.33
CA SER A 317 14.99 -4.49 12.88
C SER A 317 14.31 -3.32 13.58
N GLY A 318 12.99 -3.16 13.37
CA GLY A 318 12.21 -2.05 13.94
C GLY A 318 12.21 -0.77 13.10
N LEU A 319 12.93 -0.73 11.99
CA LEU A 319 12.83 0.35 11.00
C LEU A 319 11.63 0.14 10.07
N SER A 320 11.02 1.24 9.63
CA SER A 320 9.93 1.20 8.65
C SER A 320 10.44 0.83 7.26
N GLY A 321 9.59 0.20 6.43
CA GLY A 321 9.91 -0.10 5.03
C GLY A 321 10.38 1.13 4.25
N ARG A 322 9.76 2.30 4.51
CA ARG A 322 10.20 3.59 3.96
C ARG A 322 11.65 3.93 4.37
N CYS A 323 11.98 3.80 5.66
CA CYS A 323 13.33 4.06 6.15
C CYS A 323 14.34 3.07 5.56
N LEU A 324 14.00 1.79 5.49
CA LEU A 324 14.86 0.75 4.93
C LEU A 324 15.22 1.02 3.47
N ARG A 325 14.26 1.43 2.65
CA ARG A 325 14.51 1.79 1.24
C ARG A 325 15.27 3.12 1.09
N GLN A 326 15.28 3.98 2.10
CA GLN A 326 16.04 5.23 2.09
C GLN A 326 17.53 5.02 2.42
N ILE A 327 17.89 4.03 3.25
CA ILE A 327 19.27 3.78 3.68
C ILE A 327 20.23 3.56 2.49
N PRO A 328 19.93 2.70 1.50
CA PRO A 328 20.78 2.53 0.32
C PRO A 328 21.02 3.84 -0.44
N VAL A 329 20.02 4.71 -0.53
CA VAL A 329 20.13 6.02 -1.22
C VAL A 329 21.06 6.96 -0.45
N ILE A 330 20.94 7.00 0.89
CA ILE A 330 21.84 7.78 1.75
C ILE A 330 23.28 7.29 1.55
N GLY A 331 23.48 5.97 1.57
CA GLY A 331 24.78 5.37 1.32
C GLY A 331 25.32 5.74 -0.07
N TYR A 332 24.49 5.59 -1.11
CA TYR A 332 24.86 5.86 -2.49
C TYR A 332 25.29 7.31 -2.71
N SER A 333 24.61 8.28 -2.06
CA SER A 333 24.95 9.70 -2.19
C SER A 333 26.35 10.09 -1.69
N LYS A 334 27.01 9.19 -0.94
CA LYS A 334 28.34 9.41 -0.35
C LYS A 334 29.44 8.70 -1.11
N LEU A 335 29.11 8.04 -2.22
CA LEU A 335 30.06 7.29 -3.01
C LEU A 335 30.82 8.19 -3.99
N PRO A 336 32.16 8.04 -4.08
CA PRO A 336 32.97 8.77 -5.04
C PRO A 336 33.10 8.06 -6.40
N VAL A 337 32.52 6.86 -6.58
CA VAL A 337 32.72 5.99 -7.76
C VAL A 337 31.39 5.50 -8.30
N ASP A 338 31.26 5.41 -9.63
CA ASP A 338 30.03 5.00 -10.33
C ASP A 338 29.81 3.48 -10.40
N GLN A 339 30.89 2.67 -10.28
CA GLN A 339 30.84 1.20 -10.31
C GLN A 339 31.00 0.61 -8.91
N LEU A 340 30.10 -0.30 -8.54
CA LEU A 340 30.03 -0.86 -7.19
C LEU A 340 30.04 -2.37 -7.18
N SER A 341 31.09 -2.96 -6.62
CA SER A 341 31.08 -4.37 -6.22
C SER A 341 30.09 -4.63 -5.08
N ILE A 342 29.69 -5.88 -4.89
CA ILE A 342 28.80 -6.30 -3.78
C ILE A 342 29.38 -5.89 -2.42
N GLU A 343 30.69 -6.08 -2.23
CA GLU A 343 31.40 -5.72 -1.00
C GLU A 343 31.26 -4.22 -0.71
N GLN A 344 31.47 -3.38 -1.72
CA GLN A 344 31.30 -1.93 -1.60
C GLN A 344 29.84 -1.55 -1.30
N CYS A 345 28.86 -2.19 -1.95
CA CYS A 345 27.45 -1.97 -1.63
C CYS A 345 27.13 -2.29 -0.17
N LEU A 346 27.65 -3.41 0.36
CA LEU A 346 27.43 -3.81 1.76
C LEU A 346 28.11 -2.85 2.75
N ASP A 347 29.32 -2.40 2.46
CA ASP A 347 30.04 -1.44 3.33
C ASP A 347 29.36 -0.07 3.37
N VAL A 348 28.83 0.37 2.24
CA VAL A 348 28.07 1.63 2.12
C VAL A 348 26.75 1.53 2.87
N LEU A 349 26.05 0.40 2.70
CA LEU A 349 24.80 0.12 3.41
C LEU A 349 25.03 0.09 4.93
N GLU A 350 26.11 -0.54 5.38
CA GLU A 350 26.49 -0.62 6.79
C GLU A 350 26.72 0.77 7.40
N LYS A 351 27.55 1.61 6.74
CA LYS A 351 27.82 2.98 7.20
C LYS A 351 26.55 3.84 7.25
N ALA A 352 25.70 3.74 6.23
CA ALA A 352 24.44 4.49 6.17
C ALA A 352 23.44 4.02 7.25
N LEU A 353 23.40 2.72 7.53
CA LEU A 353 22.58 2.17 8.61
C LEU A 353 23.05 2.67 9.98
N GLU A 354 24.35 2.71 10.23
CA GLU A 354 24.92 3.21 11.49
C GLU A 354 24.57 4.66 11.77
N GLU A 355 24.71 5.51 10.76
CA GLU A 355 24.31 6.90 10.84
C GLU A 355 22.81 7.02 11.15
N LYS A 356 21.96 6.28 10.42
CA LYS A 356 20.51 6.32 10.63
C LYS A 356 20.09 5.85 12.03
N LEU A 357 20.73 4.81 12.55
CA LEU A 357 20.49 4.34 13.92
C LEU A 357 20.96 5.38 14.94
N SER A 358 22.08 6.05 14.70
CA SER A 358 22.58 7.11 15.58
C SER A 358 21.67 8.34 15.63
N GLU A 359 21.02 8.70 14.51
CA GLU A 359 20.00 9.75 14.47
C GLU A 359 18.75 9.36 15.27
N ASN A 360 18.24 8.14 15.09
CA ASN A 360 17.05 7.67 15.79
C ASN A 360 17.26 7.61 17.32
N VAL A 361 18.45 7.23 17.79
CA VAL A 361 18.78 7.23 19.23
C VAL A 361 18.80 8.64 19.80
N ARG A 362 19.23 9.65 19.03
CA ARG A 362 19.21 11.06 19.45
C ARG A 362 17.81 11.67 19.50
N CYS A 363 16.84 11.07 18.80
CA CYS A 363 15.45 11.55 18.74
C CYS A 363 14.52 10.88 19.78
N LEU A 364 14.99 9.89 20.55
CA LEU A 364 14.24 9.39 21.70
C LEU A 364 14.33 10.42 22.84
N PRO A 365 13.20 10.84 23.45
CA PRO A 365 13.27 11.68 24.64
C PRO A 365 14.10 10.96 25.71
N PRO A 366 14.92 11.68 26.50
CA PRO A 366 15.67 11.04 27.57
C PRO A 366 14.68 10.33 28.47
N GLU A 367 14.88 9.03 28.67
CA GLU A 367 14.07 8.23 29.59
C GLU A 367 13.94 9.00 30.90
N SER A 368 12.70 9.37 31.24
CA SER A 368 12.39 9.86 32.57
C SER A 368 12.72 8.70 33.51
N SER A 369 13.89 8.77 34.13
CA SER A 369 14.33 7.89 35.19
C SER A 369 13.26 7.89 36.29
N ALA A 370 12.40 6.87 36.28
CA ALA A 370 11.46 6.62 37.36
C ALA A 370 12.27 6.13 38.57
N ARG A 371 12.51 7.05 39.49
CA ARG A 371 12.60 6.76 40.93
C ARG A 371 11.20 6.82 41.52
#